data_AF-A0A969CWB3-F1
#
_entry.id   AF-A0A969CWB3-F1
#
_cell.length_a   1.000
_cell.length_b   1.000
_cell.length_c   1.000
_cell.angle_alpha   90.00
_cell.angle_beta   90.00
_cell.angle_gamma   90.00
#
_symmetry.space_group_name_H-M   'P 1'
#
loop_
_entity.id
_entity.type
_entity.pdbx_description
1 polymer ?
#
loop_
_entity_poly.entity_id
_entity_poly.type
_entity_poly.pdbx_seq_one_letter_code
_entity_poly.pdbx_strand_id
1 'polypeptide(L)'
;MRGRQISEYSLENFRHILEVNLLGVVNGCHACLPWLWETAPGGHVINIASIAVALNAPMMAAYNTSKAGVVAFSETLYGEL
;
A
#
# COMPACT_ATOMS: atom_id res chain seq x y z
N MET A 1 -9.10 -12.08 -8.63
CA MET A 1 -9.11 -10.90 -9.52
C MET A 1 -8.87 -11.38 -10.95
N ARG A 2 -9.73 -11.06 -11.93
CA ARG A 2 -9.39 -11.31 -13.34
C ARG A 2 -8.44 -10.20 -13.79
N GLY A 3 -7.21 -10.54 -14.14
CA GLY A 3 -6.26 -9.59 -14.71
C GLY A 3 -6.80 -9.01 -16.03
N ARG A 4 -6.54 -7.72 -16.28
CA ARG A 4 -6.79 -7.08 -17.59
C ARG A 4 -5.60 -6.24 -18.01
N GLN A 5 -5.42 -6.07 -19.30
CA GLN A 5 -4.47 -5.09 -19.83
C GLN A 5 -4.89 -3.68 -19.40
N ILE A 6 -3.94 -2.77 -19.24
CA ILE A 6 -4.21 -1.41 -18.75
C ILE A 6 -5.17 -0.64 -19.66
N SER A 7 -5.12 -0.89 -20.97
CA SER A 7 -6.03 -0.30 -21.97
C SER A 7 -7.50 -0.70 -21.80
N GLU A 8 -7.76 -1.84 -21.17
CA GLU A 8 -9.10 -2.40 -20.92
C GLU A 8 -9.49 -2.31 -19.44
N TYR A 9 -8.61 -1.75 -18.61
CA TYR A 9 -8.80 -1.66 -17.17
C TYR A 9 -9.59 -0.39 -16.85
N SER A 10 -10.74 -0.54 -16.20
CA SER A 10 -11.50 0.62 -15.75
C SER A 10 -10.67 1.48 -14.80
N LEU A 11 -10.56 2.77 -15.09
CA LEU A 11 -9.87 3.71 -14.21
C LEU A 11 -10.54 3.82 -12.84
N GLU A 12 -11.85 3.58 -12.74
CA GLU A 12 -12.56 3.50 -11.47
C GLU A 12 -12.05 2.33 -10.63
N ASN A 13 -11.94 1.14 -11.23
CA ASN A 13 -11.37 -0.02 -10.52
C ASN A 13 -9.90 0.22 -10.15
N PHE A 14 -9.13 0.90 -11.02
CA PHE A 14 -7.74 1.22 -10.72
C PHE A 14 -7.64 2.11 -9.48
N ARG A 15 -8.44 3.19 -9.44
CA ARG A 15 -8.52 4.08 -8.28
C ARG A 15 -8.97 3.33 -7.03
N HIS A 16 -10.04 2.54 -7.12
CA HIS A 16 -10.53 1.77 -5.99
C HIS A 16 -9.46 0.86 -5.37
N ILE A 17 -8.63 0.21 -6.20
CA ILE A 17 -7.51 -0.60 -5.70
C ILE A 17 -6.46 0.25 -4.97
N LEU A 18 -6.14 1.43 -5.48
CA LEU A 18 -5.22 2.35 -4.78
C LEU A 18 -5.81 2.85 -3.46
N GLU A 19 -7.09 3.23 -3.46
CA GLU A 19 -7.80 3.70 -2.27
C GLU A 19 -7.73 2.66 -1.15
N VAL A 20 -8.03 1.40 -1.47
CA VAL A 20 -8.01 0.33 -0.46
C VAL A 20 -6.59 -0.07 -0.08
N ASN A 21 -5.74 -0.40 -1.04
CA ASN A 21 -4.46 -1.05 -0.75
C ASN A 21 -3.37 -0.08 -0.30
N LEU A 22 -3.35 1.14 -0.85
CA LEU A 22 -2.33 2.14 -0.57
C LEU A 22 -2.86 3.17 0.41
N LEU A 23 -3.91 3.90 0.06
CA LEU A 23 -4.42 4.96 0.92
C LEU A 23 -5.03 4.40 2.21
N GLY A 24 -5.60 3.19 2.20
CA GLY A 24 -6.00 2.50 3.43
C GLY A 24 -4.84 2.30 4.43
N VAL A 25 -3.64 1.97 3.94
CA VAL A 25 -2.43 1.84 4.78
C VAL A 25 -1.98 3.21 5.29
N VAL A 26 -1.94 4.21 4.41
CA VAL A 26 -1.57 5.59 4.77
C VAL A 26 -2.51 6.14 5.83
N ASN A 27 -3.82 6.00 5.63
CA ASN A 27 -4.86 6.43 6.56
C ASN A 27 -4.74 5.72 7.91
N GLY A 28 -4.48 4.40 7.89
CA GLY A 28 -4.26 3.61 9.10
C GLY A 28 -3.09 4.14 9.91
N CYS A 29 -1.93 4.34 9.26
CA CYS A 29 -0.74 4.88 9.92
C CYS A 29 -0.97 6.31 10.43
N HIS A 30 -1.57 7.17 9.61
CA HIS A 30 -1.87 8.55 10.00
C HIS A 30 -2.76 8.62 11.24
N ALA A 31 -3.76 7.74 11.34
CA ALA A 31 -4.65 7.68 12.49
C ALA A 31 -4.00 7.04 13.74
N CYS A 32 -3.18 6.00 13.57
CA CYS A 32 -2.69 5.20 14.70
C CYS A 32 -1.36 5.68 15.28
N LEU A 33 -0.47 6.26 14.46
CA LEU A 33 0.89 6.62 14.89
C LEU A 33 0.94 7.61 16.06
N PRO A 34 0.14 8.70 16.08
CA PRO A 34 0.17 9.64 17.20
C PRO A 34 -0.14 8.95 18.53
N TRP A 35 -1.17 8.09 18.54
CA TRP A 35 -1.54 7.31 19.72
C TRP A 35 -0.46 6.29 20.09
N LEU A 36 0.09 5.57 19.10
CA LEU A 36 1.12 4.55 19.34
C LEU A 36 2.37 5.15 20.00
N TRP A 37 2.81 6.32 19.54
CA TRP A 37 3.96 7.04 20.11
C TRP A 37 3.73 7.45 21.57
N GLU A 38 2.51 7.85 21.92
CA GLU A 38 2.17 8.29 23.28
C GLU A 38 1.99 7.10 24.24
N THR A 39 1.36 6.00 23.79
CA THR A 39 0.86 4.97 24.69
C THR A 39 1.63 3.65 24.65
N ALA A 40 2.45 3.41 23.63
CA ALA A 40 3.14 2.13 23.44
C ALA A 40 4.62 2.34 23.07
N PRO A 41 5.49 2.72 24.02
CA PRO A 41 6.93 2.78 23.80
C PRO A 41 7.46 1.43 23.28
N GLY A 42 8.15 1.45 22.14
CA GLY A 42 8.60 0.23 21.46
C GLY A 42 7.52 -0.50 20.65
N GLY A 43 6.36 0.11 20.43
CA GLY A 43 5.32 -0.40 19.53
C GLY A 43 5.81 -0.49 18.08
N HIS A 44 5.18 -1.36 17.29
CA HIS A 44 5.57 -1.61 15.90
C HIS A 44 4.35 -1.51 14.98
N VAL A 45 4.58 -1.01 13.76
CA VAL A 45 3.60 -1.01 12.66
C VAL A 45 4.09 -1.96 11.58
N ILE A 46 3.22 -2.86 11.11
CA ILE A 46 3.54 -3.83 10.07
C ILE A 46 2.58 -3.62 8.89
N ASN A 47 3.11 -3.11 7.79
CA ASN A 47 2.37 -2.93 6.54
C ASN A 47 2.59 -4.11 5.59
N ILE A 48 1.50 -4.68 5.08
CA ILE A 48 1.57 -5.89 4.24
C ILE A 48 1.65 -5.52 2.76
N ALA A 49 2.85 -5.66 2.19
CA ALA A 49 3.11 -5.52 0.76
C ALA A 49 2.86 -6.85 -0.01
N SER A 50 3.63 -7.13 -1.06
CA SER A 50 3.54 -8.38 -1.82
C SER A 50 4.81 -8.62 -2.66
N ILE A 51 5.13 -9.89 -2.96
CA ILE A 51 6.15 -10.25 -3.96
C ILE A 51 5.85 -9.71 -5.36
N ALA A 52 4.60 -9.28 -5.61
CA ALA A 52 4.19 -8.63 -6.85
C ALA A 52 5.04 -7.40 -7.22
N VAL A 53 5.65 -6.73 -6.23
CA VAL A 53 6.57 -5.59 -6.46
C VAL A 53 7.84 -6.02 -7.18
N ALA A 54 8.33 -7.24 -6.92
CA ALA A 54 9.51 -7.78 -7.58
C ALA A 54 9.17 -8.39 -8.95
N LEU A 55 8.02 -9.06 -9.07
CA LEU A 55 7.66 -9.81 -10.27
C LEU A 55 7.03 -8.94 -11.35
N ASN A 56 6.26 -7.91 -10.98
CA ASN A 56 5.55 -7.01 -11.89
C ASN A 56 4.77 -7.74 -13.00
N ALA A 57 4.08 -8.83 -12.63
CA ALA A 57 3.43 -9.67 -13.63
C ALA A 57 2.36 -8.88 -14.43
N PRO A 58 2.25 -9.15 -15.76
CA PRO A 58 1.28 -8.47 -16.62
C PRO A 58 -0.16 -8.59 -16.12
N MET A 59 -0.99 -7.64 -16.54
CA MET A 59 -2.42 -7.57 -16.22
C MET A 59 -2.77 -7.30 -14.74
N MET A 60 -1.76 -6.97 -13.92
CA MET A 60 -1.91 -6.64 -12.51
C MET A 60 -1.49 -5.20 -12.19
N ALA A 61 -1.51 -4.30 -13.18
CA ALA A 61 -0.96 -2.95 -13.05
C ALA A 61 -1.42 -2.22 -11.76
N ALA A 62 -2.73 -2.12 -11.50
CA ALA A 62 -3.26 -1.48 -10.30
C ALA A 62 -2.75 -2.13 -9.00
N TYR A 63 -2.72 -3.46 -8.97
CA TYR A 63 -2.28 -4.22 -7.81
C TYR A 63 -0.77 -4.03 -7.57
N ASN A 64 0.05 -4.22 -8.61
CA ASN A 64 1.50 -4.05 -8.55
C ASN A 64 1.86 -2.63 -8.11
N THR A 65 1.26 -1.61 -8.73
CA THR A 65 1.45 -0.20 -8.37
C THR A 65 1.05 0.05 -6.91
N SER A 66 -0.10 -0.45 -6.46
CA SER A 66 -0.54 -0.26 -5.08
C SER A 66 0.45 -0.86 -4.07
N LYS A 67 0.97 -2.07 -4.33
CA LYS A 67 1.90 -2.75 -3.44
C LYS A 67 3.30 -2.16 -3.47
N ALA A 68 3.74 -1.63 -4.61
CA ALA A 68 4.98 -0.88 -4.70
C ALA A 68 4.89 0.43 -3.87
N GLY A 69 3.74 1.11 -3.93
CA GLY A 69 3.46 2.27 -3.08
C GLY A 69 3.54 1.95 -1.58
N VAL A 70 3.00 0.78 -1.16
CA VAL A 70 3.08 0.34 0.25
C VAL A 70 4.53 0.12 0.68
N VAL A 71 5.39 -0.46 -0.18
CA VAL A 71 6.83 -0.62 0.12
C VAL A 71 7.49 0.73 0.33
N ALA A 72 7.38 1.63 -0.67
CA ALA A 72 8.00 2.95 -0.59
C ALA A 72 7.52 3.77 0.62
N PHE A 73 6.21 3.72 0.90
CA PHE A 73 5.64 4.38 2.07
C PHE A 73 6.20 3.80 3.39
N SER A 74 6.30 2.47 3.49
CA SER A 74 6.77 1.82 4.72
C SER A 74 8.27 2.05 4.96
N GLU A 75 9.08 2.05 3.91
CA GLU A 75 10.51 2.35 4.00
C GLU A 75 10.75 3.82 4.37
N THR A 76 9.95 4.74 3.82
CA THR A 76 10.00 6.15 4.20
C THR A 76 9.60 6.33 5.65
N LEU A 77 8.47 5.75 6.07
CA LEU A 77 7.99 5.82 7.44
C LEU A 77 9.00 5.24 8.43
N TYR A 78 9.68 4.15 8.08
CA TYR A 78 10.75 3.59 8.92
C TYR A 78 11.88 4.60 9.17
N GLY A 79 12.21 5.45 8.20
CA GLY A 79 13.19 6.53 8.38
C GLY A 79 12.69 7.72 9.22
N GLU A 80 11.39 7.81 9.47
CA GLU A 80 10.74 8.86 10.28
C GLU A 80 10.48 8.42 11.73
N LEU A 81 10.61 7.12 12.05
CA LEU A 81 10.40 6.51 13.36
C LEU A 81 11.70 6.36 14.16
#